data_AF-A0A447U6V8-F1
#
_entry.id   AF-A0A447U6V8-F1
#
_cell.length_a   1.000
_cell.length_b   1.000
_cell.length_c   1.000
_cell.angle_alpha   90.00
_cell.angle_beta   90.00
_cell.angle_gamma   90.00
#
_symmetry.space_group_name_H-M   'P 1'
#
loop_
_entity.id
_entity.type
_entity.pdbx_description
1 polymer ?
#
loop_
_entity_poly.entity_id
_entity_poly.type
_entity_poly.pdbx_seq_one_letter_code
_entity_poly.pdbx_strand_id
1 'polypeptide(L)' 'MTPPELTKDDERYPGHDPRYAKLSEKELPLTESLALTIDRVIPYWNDTILPRMKSGERVIIAASR' A
#
# COMPACT_ATOMS: atom_id res chain seq x y z
N MET A 1 -13.91 4.23 8.92
CA MET A 1 -13.40 4.99 10.08
C MET A 1 -11.93 4.68 10.22
N THR A 2 -11.10 5.70 10.39
CA THR A 2 -9.65 5.59 10.59
C THR A 2 -9.31 5.79 12.06
N PRO A 3 -8.22 5.17 12.56
CA PRO A 3 -7.59 5.56 13.82
C PRO A 3 -7.00 6.98 13.76
N PRO A 4 -6.58 7.55 14.90
CA PRO A 4 -5.84 8.82 14.93
C PRO A 4 -4.60 8.80 14.03
N GLU A 5 -4.35 9.93 13.38
CA GLU A 5 -3.23 10.11 12.46
C GLU A 5 -1.91 10.36 13.18
N LEU A 6 -0.82 9.89 12.57
CA LEU A 6 0.53 10.35 12.88
C LEU A 6 0.76 11.76 12.32
N THR A 7 1.68 12.49 12.92
CA THR A 7 2.28 13.67 12.30
C THR A 7 3.51 13.27 11.48
N LYS A 8 3.93 14.12 10.55
CA LYS A 8 5.12 13.84 9.71
C LYS A 8 6.44 13.97 10.44
N ASP A 9 6.46 14.67 11.57
CA ASP A 9 7.63 14.82 12.43
C ASP A 9 7.80 13.62 13.39
N ASP A 10 6.80 12.71 13.43
CA ASP A 10 6.87 11.49 14.24
C ASP A 10 7.87 10.50 13.62
N GLU A 11 8.76 9.95 14.44
CA GLU A 11 9.79 8.99 13.98
C GLU A 11 9.20 7.79 13.23
N ARG A 12 7.93 7.43 13.50
CA ARG A 12 7.23 6.31 12.87
C ARG A 12 6.68 6.65 11.48
N TYR A 13 6.74 7.91 11.05
CA TYR A 13 6.25 8.31 9.74
C TYR A 13 6.99 7.56 8.63
N PRO A 14 6.29 6.82 7.73
CA PRO A 14 6.94 6.02 6.70
C PRO A 14 7.87 6.81 5.76
N GLY A 15 7.67 8.13 5.60
CA GLY A 15 8.53 8.96 4.76
C GLY A 15 9.96 9.10 5.26
N HIS A 16 10.25 8.72 6.51
CA HIS A 16 11.61 8.64 7.03
C HIS A 16 12.33 7.33 6.67
N ASP A 17 11.59 6.30 6.26
CA ASP A 17 12.18 5.00 5.92
C ASP A 17 12.62 4.97 4.44
N PRO A 18 13.90 4.67 4.15
CA PRO A 18 14.43 4.70 2.79
C PRO A 18 13.76 3.71 1.82
N ARG A 19 13.08 2.67 2.33
CA ARG A 19 12.31 1.73 1.49
C ARG A 19 11.20 2.42 0.69
N TYR A 20 10.69 3.55 1.18
CA TYR A 20 9.58 4.28 0.58
C TYR A 20 10.01 5.56 -0.15
N ALA A 21 11.32 5.79 -0.36
CA ALA A 21 11.86 7.03 -0.92
C ALA A 21 11.38 7.40 -2.34
N LYS A 22 10.73 6.47 -3.07
CA LYS A 22 10.17 6.71 -4.41
C LYS A 22 8.69 7.09 -4.40
N LEU A 23 8.02 7.00 -3.25
CA LEU A 23 6.61 7.34 -3.10
C LEU A 23 6.45 8.83 -2.88
N SER A 24 5.37 9.38 -3.41
CA SER A 24 4.95 10.74 -3.11
C SER A 24 4.38 10.84 -1.70
N GLU A 25 4.33 12.05 -1.16
CA GLU A 25 3.78 12.31 0.16
C GLU A 25 2.33 11.82 0.31
N LYS A 26 1.53 11.88 -0.76
CA LYS A 26 0.12 11.44 -0.75
C LYS A 26 -0.02 9.92 -0.70
N GLU A 27 0.99 9.18 -1.13
CA GLU A 27 0.99 7.72 -1.11
C GLU A 27 1.47 7.16 0.24
N LEU A 28 2.02 8.00 1.11
CA LEU A 28 2.51 7.64 2.43
C LEU A 28 1.41 7.88 3.48
N PRO A 29 0.78 6.81 4.02
CA PRO A 29 -0.32 6.99 4.95
C PRO A 29 0.15 7.50 6.31
N LEU A 30 -0.62 8.42 6.89
CA LEU A 30 -0.50 8.85 8.30
C LEU A 30 -1.42 8.03 9.23
N THR A 31 -2.46 7.43 8.64
CA THR A 31 -3.36 6.45 9.23
C THR A 31 -3.97 5.65 8.08
N GLU A 32 -4.55 4.49 8.37
CA GLU A 32 -5.34 3.75 7.39
C GLU A 32 -6.60 3.16 8.01
N SER A 33 -7.57 2.88 7.15
CA SER A 33 -8.68 1.98 7.45
C SER A 33 -8.71 0.89 6.38
N LEU A 34 -9.45 -0.20 6.63
CA LEU A 34 -9.57 -1.27 5.64
C LEU A 34 -10.04 -0.77 4.26
N ALA A 35 -10.93 0.23 4.22
CA ALA A 35 -11.37 0.84 2.97
C ALA A 35 -10.21 1.49 2.19
N LEU A 36 -9.37 2.28 2.87
CA LEU A 36 -8.20 2.93 2.26
C LEU A 36 -7.16 1.90 1.80
N THR A 37 -6.98 0.81 2.55
CA THR A 37 -6.12 -0.30 2.15
C THR A 37 -6.62 -0.96 0.86
N ILE A 38 -7.94 -1.15 0.72
CA ILE A 38 -8.55 -1.69 -0.51
C ILE A 38 -8.26 -0.75 -1.69
N ASP A 39 -8.39 0.57 -1.50
CA ASP A 39 -8.20 1.57 -2.55
C ASP A 39 -6.79 1.52 -3.17
N ARG A 40 -5.75 1.14 -2.41
CA ARG A 40 -4.39 0.95 -2.95
C ARG A 40 -4.08 -0.48 -3.43
N VAL A 41 -4.78 -1.50 -2.90
CA VAL A 41 -4.56 -2.90 -3.30
C VAL A 41 -5.23 -3.22 -4.64
N ILE A 42 -6.45 -2.72 -4.86
CA ILE A 42 -7.22 -3.03 -6.07
C ILE A 42 -6.54 -2.56 -7.36
N PRO A 43 -5.94 -1.35 -7.44
CA PRO A 43 -5.15 -0.95 -8.61
C PRO A 43 -4.00 -1.92 -8.90
N TYR A 44 -3.21 -2.28 -7.89
CA TYR A 44 -2.09 -3.21 -8.08
C TYR A 44 -2.56 -4.62 -8.50
N TRP A 45 -3.70 -5.07 -7.96
CA TRP A 45 -4.33 -6.31 -8.40
C TRP A 45 -4.71 -6.26 -9.87
N ASN A 46 -5.46 -5.23 -10.30
CA ASN A 46 -5.98 -5.13 -11.66
C ASN A 46 -4.88 -4.90 -12.71
N ASP A 47 -3.87 -4.11 -12.37
CA ASP A 47 -2.86 -3.67 -13.33
C ASP A 47 -1.67 -4.63 -13.41
N THR A 48 -1.40 -5.40 -12.35
CA THR A 48 -0.20 -6.25 -12.26
C THR A 48 -0.51 -7.72 -12.04
N ILE A 49 -1.29 -8.07 -11.01
CA ILE A 49 -1.48 -9.48 -10.63
C ILE A 49 -2.43 -10.19 -11.60
N LEU A 50 -3.59 -9.58 -11.85
CA LEU A 50 -4.63 -10.15 -12.70
C LEU A 50 -4.16 -10.41 -14.14
N PRO A 51 -3.42 -9.50 -14.81
CA PRO A 51 -2.91 -9.76 -16.16
C PRO A 51 -1.93 -10.95 -16.20
N ARG A 52 -1.07 -11.10 -15.20
CA ARG A 52 -0.15 -12.25 -15.09
C ARG A 52 -0.87 -13.57 -14.85
N MET A 53 -1.94 -13.56 -14.06
CA MET A 53 -2.77 -14.76 -13.93
C MET A 53 -3.47 -15.09 -15.26
N LYS A 54 -3.96 -14.08 -15.98
CA LYS A 54 -4.60 -14.25 -17.30
C LYS A 54 -3.63 -14.73 -18.38
N SER A 55 -2.33 -14.46 -18.27
CA SER A 55 -1.30 -15.00 -19.18
C SER A 55 -0.97 -16.48 -18.90
N GLY A 56 -1.56 -17.09 -17.87
CA GLY A 56 -1.36 -18.49 -17.51
C GLY A 56 -0.26 -18.72 -16.47
N GLU A 57 0.31 -17.67 -15.88
CA GLU A 57 1.29 -17.81 -14.80
C GLU A 57 0.63 -18.33 -13.51
N ARG A 58 1.32 -19.23 -12.81
CA ARG A 58 0.94 -19.64 -11.45
C ARG A 58 1.50 -18.64 -10.45
N VAL A 59 0.62 -17.81 -9.88
CA VAL A 59 1.00 -16.73 -8.96
C VAL A 59 0.72 -17.13 -7.51
N ILE A 60 1.67 -16.87 -6.61
CA ILE A 60 1.48 -16.92 -5.15
C ILE A 60 1.47 -15.49 -4.59
N ILE A 61 0.55 -15.21 -3.67
CA ILE A 61 0.48 -13.91 -2.97
C ILE A 61 0.70 -14.18 -1.48
N ALA A 62 1.85 -13.76 -0.98
CA ALA A 62 2.18 -13.78 0.44
C ALA A 62 2.18 -12.33 0.95
N ALA A 63 1.14 -11.98 1.71
CA ALA A 63 0.90 -10.62 2.19
C ALA A 63 0.34 -10.64 3.61
N SER A 64 0.16 -9.46 4.20
CA SER A 64 -0.52 -9.29 5.48
C SER A 64 -2.04 -9.49 5.34
N ARG A 65 -2.68 -9.80 6.46
CA ARG A 65 -4.14 -9.83 6.59
C ARG A 65 -4.72 -8.42 6.58
#